data_AF-A0A2E9JVD0-F1
#
_entry.id   AF-A0A2E9JVD0-F1
#
_cell.length_a   1.000
_cell.length_b   1.000
_cell.length_c   1.000
_cell.angle_alpha   90.00
_cell.angle_beta   90.00
_cell.angle_gamma   90.00
#
_symmetry.space_group_name_H-M   'P 1'
#
loop_
_entity.id
_entity.type
_entity.pdbx_description
1 polymer ?
#
loop_
_entity_poly.entity_id
_entity_poly.type
_entity_poly.pdbx_seq_one_letter_code
_entity_poly.pdbx_strand_id
1 'polypeptide(L)' 'MSLKDEVEALLPNWESWYPSLFHAAEDLGVIRARVCSPSSLMLSNRHASEQVAAVNAFRDKWGGTE' A
#
# COMPACT_ATOMS: atom_id res chain seq x y z
N MET A 1 6.09 6.40 23.30
CA MET A 1 6.11 7.19 22.06
C MET A 1 5.02 6.65 21.17
N SER A 2 4.00 7.44 20.87
CA SER A 2 2.87 7.01 20.04
C SER A 2 3.11 7.40 18.58
N LEU A 3 2.39 6.74 17.65
CA LEU A 3 2.41 7.10 16.24
C LEU A 3 2.03 8.58 16.02
N LYS A 4 1.07 9.09 16.82
CA LYS A 4 0.65 10.48 16.77
C LYS A 4 1.80 11.42 17.12
N ASP A 5 2.57 11.10 18.18
CA ASP A 5 3.71 11.92 18.60
C ASP A 5 4.79 12.01 17.51
N GLU A 6 5.04 10.89 16.83
CA GLU A 6 6.06 10.82 15.78
C GLU A 6 5.65 11.58 14.51
N VAL A 7 4.36 11.48 14.13
CA VAL A 7 3.80 12.29 13.04
C VAL A 7 3.78 13.77 13.38
N GLU A 8 3.37 14.15 14.60
CA GLU A 8 3.32 15.54 15.03
C GLU A 8 4.71 16.20 15.09
N ALA A 9 5.74 15.41 15.45
CA ALA A 9 7.12 15.88 15.43
C ALA A 9 7.66 16.15 14.01
N LEU A 10 7.20 15.38 13.02
CA LEU A 10 7.59 15.54 11.62
C LEU A 10 6.77 16.60 10.89
N LEU A 11 5.45 16.62 11.11
CA LEU A 11 4.51 17.53 10.47
C LEU A 11 3.50 18.06 11.50
N PRO A 12 3.79 19.22 12.11
CA PRO A 12 2.87 19.87 13.03
C PRO A 12 1.58 20.29 12.31
N ASN A 13 0.42 20.11 12.96
CA ASN A 13 -0.90 20.41 12.37
C ASN A 13 -1.20 19.61 11.07
N TRP A 14 -0.73 18.37 10.98
CA TRP A 14 -1.02 17.46 9.85
C TRP A 14 -2.52 17.26 9.58
N GLU A 15 -3.38 17.45 10.59
CA GLU A 15 -4.85 17.35 10.49
C GLU A 15 -5.45 18.33 9.46
N SER A 16 -4.76 19.43 9.13
CA SER A 16 -5.20 20.36 8.08
C SER A 16 -4.93 19.86 6.66
N TRP A 17 -4.05 18.87 6.50
CA TRP A 17 -3.58 18.37 5.21
C TRP A 17 -4.06 16.95 4.92
N TYR A 18 -4.27 16.15 5.96
CA TYR A 18 -4.65 14.74 5.81
C TYR A 18 -5.96 14.42 6.53
N PRO A 19 -6.84 13.60 5.91
CA PRO A 19 -8.12 13.22 6.49
C PRO A 19 -7.98 12.22 7.65
N SER A 20 -6.81 11.59 7.82
CA SER A 20 -6.54 10.70 8.95
C SER A 20 -5.05 10.63 9.29
N LEU A 21 -4.75 10.29 10.56
CA LEU A 21 -3.38 10.08 11.05
C LEU A 21 -2.63 9.05 10.22
N PHE A 22 -3.33 8.00 9.77
CA PHE A 22 -2.73 6.92 8.99
C PHE A 22 -2.30 7.37 7.60
N HIS A 23 -3.04 8.26 6.93
CA HIS A 23 -2.60 8.81 5.65
C HIS A 23 -1.35 9.67 5.83
N ALA A 24 -1.31 10.53 6.86
CA ALA A 24 -0.13 11.32 7.17
C ALA A 24 1.08 10.42 7.50
N ALA A 25 0.87 9.36 8.30
CA ALA A 25 1.91 8.42 8.66
C ALA A 25 2.43 7.58 7.49
N GLU A 26 1.56 7.24 6.52
CA GLU A 26 1.92 6.51 5.30
C GLU A 26 2.80 7.39 4.40
N ASP A 27 2.37 8.63 4.13
CA ASP A 27 3.13 9.57 3.28
C ASP A 27 4.46 10.00 3.91
N LEU A 28 4.49 10.19 5.24
CA LEU A 28 5.73 10.47 5.97
C LEU A 28 6.64 9.24 6.12
N GLY A 29 6.19 8.05 5.73
CA GLY A 29 6.94 6.81 5.83
C GLY A 29 7.15 6.31 7.27
N VAL A 30 6.40 6.85 8.23
CA VAL A 30 6.42 6.45 9.64
C VAL A 30 5.85 5.04 9.79
N ILE A 31 4.79 4.73 9.02
CA ILE A 31 4.29 3.36 8.88
C ILE A 31 4.70 2.80 7.52
N ARG A 32 5.22 1.56 7.54
CA ARG A 32 5.47 0.77 6.32
C ARG A 32 4.29 -0.11 5.93
N ALA A 33 3.23 -0.10 6.73
CA ALA A 33 2.05 -0.92 6.50
C ALA A 33 1.19 -0.28 5.41
N ARG A 34 1.07 -0.95 4.26
CA ARG A 34 0.10 -0.57 3.23
C ARG A 34 -1.31 -0.97 3.68
N VAL A 35 -2.23 -0.02 3.69
CA VAL A 35 -3.65 -0.33 3.86
C VAL A 35 -4.15 -0.97 2.57
N CYS A 36 -4.36 -2.29 2.58
CA CYS A 36 -4.98 -2.96 1.44
C CYS A 36 -6.47 -2.64 1.42
N SER A 37 -7.03 -2.46 0.23
CA SER A 37 -8.48 -2.40 0.07
C SER A 37 -9.12 -3.69 0.62
N PRO A 38 -10.37 -3.64 1.13
CA PRO A 38 -11.04 -4.83 1.68
C PRO A 38 -11.09 -5.99 0.67
N SER A 39 -11.16 -5.68 -0.63
CA SER A 39 -11.11 -6.67 -1.70
C SER A 39 -9.77 -7.42 -1.78
N SER A 40 -8.64 -6.84 -1.35
CA SER A 40 -7.32 -7.49 -1.26
C SER A 40 -7.14 -8.39 -0.04
N LEU A 41 -8.07 -8.35 0.93
CA LEU A 41 -8.11 -9.34 2.02
C LEU A 41 -8.73 -10.65 1.54
N MET A 42 -9.55 -10.61 0.49
CA MET A 42 -10.16 -11.80 -0.09
C MET A 42 -9.08 -12.61 -0.80
N LEU A 43 -8.77 -13.80 -0.25
CA LEU A 43 -7.67 -14.64 -0.70
C LEU A 43 -7.74 -14.92 -2.21
N SER A 44 -8.94 -15.16 -2.74
CA SER A 44 -9.19 -15.37 -4.17
C SER A 44 -8.76 -14.19 -5.04
N ASN A 45 -9.02 -12.95 -4.62
CA ASN A 45 -8.62 -11.75 -5.36
C ASN A 45 -7.10 -11.55 -5.33
N ARG A 46 -6.47 -11.86 -4.19
CA ARG A 46 -5.01 -11.83 -4.07
C ARG A 46 -4.37 -12.84 -5.02
N HIS A 47 -4.83 -14.09 -5.01
CA HIS A 47 -4.30 -15.11 -5.92
C HIS A 47 -4.55 -14.78 -7.38
N ALA A 48 -5.70 -14.20 -7.73
CA ALA A 48 -5.96 -13.76 -9.10
C ALA A 48 -4.97 -12.67 -9.55
N SER A 49 -4.70 -11.68 -8.70
CA SER A 49 -3.71 -10.62 -8.99
C SER A 49 -2.29 -11.19 -9.15
N GLU A 50 -1.86 -12.07 -8.25
CA GLU A 50 -0.55 -12.72 -8.32
C GLU A 50 -0.41 -13.63 -9.55
N GLN A 51 -1.47 -14.36 -9.91
CA GLN A 51 -1.49 -15.20 -11.12
C GLN A 51 -1.36 -14.35 -12.39
N VAL A 52 -2.09 -13.24 -12.48
CA VAL A 52 -1.98 -12.31 -13.61
C VAL A 52 -0.57 -11.72 -13.70
N ALA A 53 0.00 -11.30 -12.57
CA ALA A 53 1.37 -10.78 -12.53
C ALA A 53 2.39 -11.85 -12.98
N ALA A 54 2.24 -13.09 -12.53
CA ALA A 54 3.11 -14.20 -12.93
C ALA A 54 2.98 -14.53 -14.43
N VAL A 55 1.76 -14.54 -14.97
CA VAL A 55 1.51 -14.77 -16.40
C VAL A 55 2.10 -13.65 -17.26
N ASN A 56 1.93 -12.39 -16.85
CA ASN A 56 2.52 -11.25 -17.54
C ASN A 56 4.05 -11.30 -17.49
N ALA A 57 4.65 -11.56 -16.33
CA ALA A 57 6.10 -11.73 -16.20
C ALA A 57 6.63 -12.92 -17.03
N PHE A 58 5.85 -13.99 -17.15
CA PHE A 58 6.17 -15.12 -18.03
C PHE A 58 6.15 -14.69 -19.50
N ARG A 59 5.10 -13.99 -19.94
CA ARG A 59 4.99 -13.44 -21.31
C ARG A 59 6.13 -12.48 -21.63
N ASP A 60 6.46 -11.57 -20.73
CA ASP A 60 7.53 -10.59 -20.91
C ASP A 60 8.92 -11.25 -21.03
N LYS A 61 9.18 -12.30 -20.23
CA LYS A 61 10.48 -12.99 -20.24
C LYS A 61 10.64 -13.97 -21.38
N TRP A 62 9.57 -14.61 -21.82
CA TRP A 62 9.63 -15.77 -22.72
C TRP A 62 8.91 -15.57 -24.05
N GLY A 63 8.37 -14.37 -24.31
CA GLY A 63 7.80 -13.98 -25.61
C GLY A 63 6.59 -14.80 -26.05
N GLY A 64 5.91 -15.48 -25.13
CA GLY A 64 4.75 -16.33 -25.40
C GLY A 64 3.51 -15.53 -25.78
N THR A 65 3.49 -15.07 -27.03
CA THR A 65 2.29 -14.58 -27.72
C THR A 65 1.77 -15.77 -28.51
N GLU A 66 0.69 -16.40 -28.05
CA GLU A 66 -0.22 -17.10 -28.96
C GLU A 66 -1.21 -16.08 -29.52
#